data_AF-A0A2V7EC13-F1
#
_entry.id   AF-A0A2V7EC13-F1
#
_cell.length_a   1.000
_cell.length_b   1.000
_cell.length_c   1.000
_cell.angle_alpha   90.00
_cell.angle_beta   90.00
_cell.angle_gamma   90.00
#
_symmetry.space_group_name_H-M   'P 1'
#
loop_
_entity.id
_entity.type
_entity.pdbx_description
1 polymer ?
#
loop_
_entity_poly.entity_id
_entity_poly.type
_entity_poly.pdbx_seq_one_letter_code
_entity_poly.pdbx_strand_id
1 'polypeptide(L)'
;MMRMAASVLVWLGLIAIAVDGSIAADWGGVVPGQSTMVSVRARHGAPTRATTQKIEKYDAVQWVYEGEQAPTGMFRMTIDFGLLAPTGFRPDFVRSFKLEPHPGIFNRAAVVDGWGRPSGAAPAGQPPAFFYESGLLVYFDNDGWAVQSMVFTPPQPAESQAAPQR
;
A
#
# COMPACT_ATOMS: atom_id res chain seq x y z
N MET A 1 10.49 42.98 -54.00
CA MET A 1 10.29 43.12 -52.53
C MET A 1 10.57 41.76 -51.90
N MET A 2 11.54 41.71 -51.00
CA MET A 2 12.00 40.52 -50.28
C MET A 2 11.17 40.32 -49.01
N ARG A 3 10.74 39.09 -48.71
CA ARG A 3 10.41 38.55 -47.36
C ARG A 3 10.01 37.06 -47.47
N MET A 4 10.90 36.15 -47.07
CA MET A 4 10.88 35.38 -45.80
C MET A 4 9.80 34.28 -45.80
N ALA A 5 10.15 33.01 -46.05
CA ALA A 5 10.73 32.03 -45.12
C ALA A 5 9.78 31.57 -44.01
N ALA A 6 9.39 30.29 -44.01
CA ALA A 6 9.58 29.35 -42.90
C ALA A 6 8.74 28.06 -43.11
N SER A 7 9.45 26.94 -43.29
CA SER A 7 8.91 25.59 -43.17
C SER A 7 8.51 25.31 -41.72
N VAL A 8 7.36 24.70 -41.50
CA VAL A 8 7.00 24.11 -40.19
C VAL A 8 6.86 22.60 -40.38
N LEU A 9 7.92 21.88 -40.01
CA LEU A 9 7.87 20.44 -39.74
C LEU A 9 7.10 20.24 -38.43
N VAL A 10 5.92 19.65 -38.49
CA VAL A 10 5.20 19.20 -37.29
C VAL A 10 5.73 17.82 -36.91
N TRP A 11 6.61 17.78 -35.91
CA TRP A 11 6.97 16.56 -35.21
C TRP A 11 5.86 16.22 -34.21
N LEU A 12 5.03 15.23 -34.53
CA LEU A 12 4.12 14.59 -33.58
C LEU A 12 4.90 13.51 -32.82
N GLY A 13 5.38 13.87 -31.64
CA GLY A 13 5.96 12.93 -30.69
C GLY A 13 4.88 12.01 -30.13
N LEU A 14 4.97 10.72 -30.42
CA LEU A 14 4.24 9.67 -29.71
C LEU A 14 4.72 9.66 -28.25
N ILE A 15 3.86 10.04 -27.32
CA ILE A 15 4.04 9.74 -25.90
C ILE A 15 3.49 8.32 -25.70
N ALA A 16 4.39 7.33 -25.72
CA ALA A 16 4.08 5.99 -25.25
C ALA A 16 4.04 6.02 -23.72
N ILE A 17 2.83 6.01 -23.15
CA ILE A 17 2.65 5.79 -21.72
C ILE A 17 2.83 4.30 -21.50
N ALA A 18 4.05 3.89 -21.12
CA ALA A 18 4.29 2.56 -20.60
C ALA A 18 3.59 2.46 -19.24
N VAL A 19 2.44 1.79 -19.22
CA VAL A 19 1.80 1.36 -17.98
C VAL A 19 2.47 0.03 -17.63
N ASP A 20 3.56 0.09 -16.87
CA ASP A 20 4.15 -1.10 -16.28
C ASP A 20 3.14 -1.68 -15.29
N GLY A 21 2.48 -2.75 -15.73
CA GLY A 21 1.50 -3.52 -14.97
C GLY A 21 2.17 -4.34 -13.86
N SER A 22 2.80 -3.68 -12.90
CA SER A 22 2.85 -4.22 -11.55
C SER A 22 1.55 -3.84 -10.89
N ILE A 23 0.58 -4.78 -10.82
CA ILE A 23 -0.57 -4.66 -9.91
C ILE A 23 0.01 -4.82 -8.49
N ALA A 24 0.72 -3.79 -8.04
CA ALA A 24 0.91 -3.52 -6.62
C ALA A 24 -0.48 -3.14 -6.13
N ALA A 25 -1.30 -4.16 -5.85
CA ALA A 25 -2.48 -4.14 -5.01
C ALA A 25 -3.01 -2.70 -4.76
N ASP A 26 -3.69 -2.14 -5.75
CA ASP A 26 -4.23 -0.79 -5.67
C ASP A 26 -5.53 -0.83 -4.86
N TRP A 27 -5.44 -0.66 -3.53
CA TRP A 27 -6.60 -0.73 -2.61
C TRP A 27 -7.11 0.64 -2.18
N GLY A 28 -6.90 1.65 -3.03
CA GLY A 28 -7.21 3.06 -2.75
C GLY A 28 -6.09 3.99 -3.20
N GLY A 29 -5.29 3.58 -4.16
CA GLY A 29 -4.13 4.24 -4.77
C GLY A 29 -3.04 4.67 -3.79
N VAL A 30 -3.03 4.08 -2.59
CA VAL A 30 -1.93 4.21 -1.65
C VAL A 30 -0.95 3.08 -1.94
N VAL A 31 0.26 3.47 -2.35
CA VAL A 31 1.35 2.56 -2.68
C VAL A 31 2.49 2.81 -1.70
N PRO A 32 2.78 1.87 -0.77
CA PRO A 32 3.91 2.00 0.15
C PRO A 32 5.21 2.20 -0.61
N GLY A 33 6.09 3.05 -0.10
CA GLY A 33 7.33 3.42 -0.79
C GLY A 33 7.20 4.55 -1.81
N GLN A 34 5.98 4.83 -2.31
CA GLN A 34 5.75 5.81 -3.38
C GLN A 34 4.78 6.92 -2.97
N SER A 35 3.66 6.57 -2.32
CA SER A 35 2.66 7.54 -1.88
C SER A 35 3.19 8.44 -0.79
N THR A 36 2.72 9.69 -0.79
CA THR A 36 3.09 10.72 0.18
C THR A 36 1.88 11.17 0.99
N MET A 37 2.11 11.89 2.08
CA MET A 37 1.04 12.57 2.83
C MET A 37 0.12 13.40 1.93
N VAL A 38 0.71 14.10 0.95
CA VAL A 38 -0.04 14.93 -0.01
C VAL A 38 -0.95 14.07 -0.89
N SER A 39 -0.42 12.98 -1.48
CA SER A 39 -1.23 12.13 -2.35
C SER A 39 -2.32 11.37 -1.59
N VAL A 40 -2.04 10.94 -0.35
CA VAL A 40 -3.01 10.31 0.54
C VAL A 40 -4.14 11.27 0.89
N ARG A 41 -3.81 12.50 1.32
CA ARG A 41 -4.81 13.52 1.68
C ARG A 41 -5.65 13.96 0.49
N ALA A 42 -5.04 14.07 -0.70
CA ALA A 42 -5.77 14.40 -1.93
C ALA A 42 -6.86 13.36 -2.25
N ARG A 43 -6.67 12.11 -1.86
CA ARG A 43 -7.62 11.03 -2.13
C ARG A 43 -8.61 10.77 -1.00
N HIS A 44 -8.13 10.68 0.24
CA HIS A 44 -8.95 10.27 1.38
C HIS A 44 -9.43 11.44 2.24
N GLY A 45 -9.03 12.68 1.90
CA GLY A 45 -9.32 13.85 2.71
C GLY A 45 -8.49 13.89 4.00
N ALA A 46 -9.02 14.56 5.02
CA ALA A 46 -8.38 14.64 6.32
C ALA A 46 -8.58 13.33 7.10
N PRO A 47 -7.56 12.85 7.83
CA PRO A 47 -7.73 11.71 8.73
C PRO A 47 -8.61 12.08 9.92
N THR A 48 -9.25 11.09 10.53
CA THR A 48 -9.97 11.28 11.81
C THR A 48 -9.01 11.49 12.96
N ARG A 49 -7.80 10.93 12.87
CA ARG A 49 -6.73 11.09 13.86
C ARG A 49 -5.37 11.16 13.20
N ALA A 50 -4.51 12.05 13.71
CA ALA A 50 -3.10 12.09 13.36
C ALA A 50 -2.26 12.06 14.64
N THR A 51 -1.23 11.22 14.67
CA THR A 51 -0.37 11.05 15.84
C THR A 51 1.09 11.01 15.40
N THR A 52 1.95 11.77 16.08
CA THR A 52 3.40 11.67 15.92
C THR A 52 3.93 10.57 16.84
N GLN A 53 4.77 9.71 16.31
CA GLN A 53 5.38 8.59 17.02
C GLN A 53 6.89 8.56 16.76
N LYS A 54 7.66 8.15 17.77
CA LYS A 54 9.09 7.87 17.61
C LYS A 54 9.28 6.46 17.10
N ILE A 55 9.99 6.33 15.98
CA ILE A 55 10.36 5.05 15.40
C ILE A 55 11.87 5.02 15.31
N GLU A 56 12.48 4.17 16.12
CA GLU A 56 13.91 4.18 16.41
C GLU A 56 14.36 5.58 16.87
N LYS A 57 14.99 6.36 15.98
CA LYS A 57 15.45 7.73 16.22
C LYS A 57 14.66 8.79 15.47
N TYR A 58 13.74 8.40 14.59
CA TYR A 58 13.02 9.31 13.69
C TYR A 58 11.64 9.66 14.23
N ASP A 59 11.19 10.88 13.96
CA ASP A 59 9.79 11.27 14.12
C ASP A 59 9.00 10.83 12.90
N ALA A 60 7.99 10.02 13.13
CA ALA A 60 7.09 9.50 12.12
C ALA A 60 5.65 9.87 12.47
N VAL A 61 4.77 9.85 11.49
CA VAL A 61 3.36 10.20 11.67
C VAL A 61 2.50 9.00 11.32
N GLN A 62 1.47 8.78 12.11
CA GLN A 62 0.40 7.84 11.83
C GLN A 62 -0.90 8.61 11.59
N TRP A 63 -1.60 8.26 10.51
CA TRP A 63 -2.95 8.72 10.25
C TRP A 63 -3.93 7.57 10.39
N VAL A 64 -5.10 7.86 10.94
CA VAL A 64 -6.20 6.92 11.08
C VAL A 64 -7.45 7.50 10.43
N TYR A 65 -8.16 6.63 9.71
CA TYR A 65 -9.43 6.89 9.06
C TYR A 65 -10.43 5.86 9.59
N GLU A 66 -11.52 6.33 10.18
CA GLU A 66 -12.56 5.55 10.86
C GLU A 66 -13.92 6.17 10.56
N GLY A 67 -15.00 5.43 10.80
CA GLY A 67 -16.36 5.95 10.59
C GLY A 67 -16.58 6.38 9.14
N GLU A 68 -17.13 7.57 8.93
CA GLU A 68 -17.44 8.09 7.59
C GLU A 68 -16.20 8.37 6.73
N GLN A 69 -15.04 8.54 7.35
CA GLN A 69 -13.77 8.77 6.66
C GLN A 69 -13.04 7.47 6.32
N ALA A 70 -13.48 6.32 6.84
CA ALA A 70 -12.92 5.03 6.45
C ALA A 70 -13.29 4.72 4.98
N PRO A 71 -12.40 4.07 4.21
CA PRO A 71 -12.76 3.59 2.88
C PRO A 71 -13.98 2.66 2.93
N THR A 72 -14.77 2.64 1.85
CA THR A 72 -15.96 1.78 1.76
C THR A 72 -15.63 0.31 2.05
N GLY A 73 -16.44 -0.33 2.90
CA GLY A 73 -16.21 -1.70 3.34
C GLY A 73 -15.20 -1.84 4.49
N MET A 74 -14.49 -0.78 4.86
CA MET A 74 -13.51 -0.81 5.95
C MET A 74 -14.09 -0.26 7.24
N PHE A 75 -13.81 -0.93 8.34
CA PHE A 75 -14.01 -0.40 9.69
C PHE A 75 -12.94 0.66 10.00
N ARG A 76 -11.69 0.40 9.61
CA ARG A 76 -10.56 1.30 9.84
C ARG A 76 -9.52 1.17 8.73
N MET A 77 -8.91 2.31 8.38
CA MET A 77 -7.64 2.36 7.67
C MET A 77 -6.61 3.12 8.51
N THR A 78 -5.44 2.52 8.71
CA THR A 78 -4.30 3.14 9.40
C THR A 78 -3.14 3.28 8.43
N ILE A 79 -2.54 4.46 8.32
CA ILE A 79 -1.40 4.73 7.43
C ILE A 79 -0.23 5.21 8.29
N ASP A 80 0.90 4.53 8.17
CA ASP A 80 2.16 4.94 8.79
C ASP A 80 3.07 5.60 7.76
N PHE A 81 3.44 6.83 8.04
CA PHE A 81 4.44 7.58 7.29
C PHE A 81 5.82 7.45 7.93
N GLY A 82 6.86 7.88 7.21
CA GLY A 82 8.24 7.83 7.68
C GLY A 82 8.95 6.59 7.15
N LEU A 83 9.49 6.70 5.95
CA LEU A 83 10.20 5.63 5.27
C LEU A 83 11.71 5.85 5.35
N LEU A 84 12.44 4.87 5.88
CA LEU A 84 13.90 4.85 5.81
C LEU A 84 14.34 4.23 4.49
N ALA A 85 14.95 5.03 3.62
CA ALA A 85 15.55 4.58 2.37
C ALA A 85 17.08 4.60 2.46
N PRO A 86 17.82 3.95 1.55
CA PRO A 86 19.28 4.04 1.49
C PRO A 86 19.81 5.48 1.41
N THR A 87 19.03 6.39 0.82
CA THR A 87 19.34 7.82 0.69
C THR A 87 19.03 8.64 1.94
N GLY A 88 18.45 8.03 2.99
CA GLY A 88 18.04 8.69 4.22
C GLY A 88 16.55 8.55 4.53
N PHE A 89 16.15 9.13 5.67
CA PHE A 89 14.78 9.12 6.15
C PHE A 89 13.89 10.09 5.38
N ARG A 90 12.72 9.61 4.96
CA ARG A 90 11.71 10.38 4.21
C ARG A 90 10.41 10.43 5.03
N PRO A 91 10.14 11.53 5.76
CA PRO A 91 9.03 11.62 6.71
C PRO A 91 7.66 11.52 6.05
N ASP A 92 7.51 12.06 4.84
CA ASP A 92 6.20 12.20 4.21
C ASP A 92 5.76 10.96 3.42
N PHE A 93 6.64 9.97 3.26
CA PHE A 93 6.35 8.78 2.46
C PHE A 93 5.66 7.70 3.28
N VAL A 94 4.67 7.05 2.67
CA VAL A 94 3.99 5.90 3.26
C VAL A 94 4.98 4.75 3.39
N ARG A 95 5.18 4.31 4.62
CA ARG A 95 5.96 3.11 4.95
C ARG A 95 5.06 1.88 4.99
N SER A 96 3.86 2.01 5.53
CA SER A 96 2.89 0.92 5.59
C SER A 96 1.48 1.46 5.70
N PHE A 97 0.50 0.66 5.33
CA PHE A 97 -0.87 0.89 5.76
C PHE A 97 -1.58 -0.43 6.09
N LYS A 98 -2.58 -0.34 6.96
CA LYS A 98 -3.42 -1.44 7.40
C LYS A 98 -4.88 -1.12 7.06
N LEU A 99 -5.56 -2.08 6.43
CA LEU A 99 -7.00 -2.10 6.28
C LEU A 99 -7.60 -3.12 7.24
N GLU A 100 -8.66 -2.71 7.94
CA GLU A 100 -9.48 -3.57 8.79
C GLU A 100 -10.88 -3.58 8.19
N PRO A 101 -11.23 -4.61 7.40
CA PRO A 101 -12.53 -4.70 6.75
C PRO A 101 -13.65 -5.01 7.76
N HIS A 102 -14.89 -4.66 7.42
CA HIS A 102 -16.04 -5.23 8.10
C HIS A 102 -16.12 -6.74 7.85
N PRO A 103 -16.70 -7.52 8.79
CA PRO A 103 -16.88 -8.96 8.60
C PRO A 103 -17.61 -9.28 7.28
N GLY A 104 -17.08 -10.25 6.53
CA GLY A 104 -17.69 -10.71 5.28
C GLY A 104 -17.33 -9.92 4.02
N ILE A 105 -16.60 -8.80 4.13
CA ILE A 105 -16.12 -8.04 2.95
C ILE A 105 -15.08 -8.84 2.18
N PHE A 106 -14.15 -9.48 2.88
CA PHE A 106 -13.17 -10.38 2.29
C PHE A 106 -13.18 -11.73 3.01
N ASN A 107 -13.18 -12.78 2.21
CA ASN A 107 -12.86 -14.13 2.64
C ASN A 107 -11.59 -14.61 1.93
N ARG A 108 -11.12 -15.80 2.29
CA ARG A 108 -9.94 -16.41 1.69
C ARG A 108 -9.99 -16.49 0.15
N ALA A 109 -11.13 -16.87 -0.41
CA ALA A 109 -11.28 -17.00 -1.86
C ALA A 109 -11.15 -15.63 -2.55
N ALA A 110 -11.85 -14.60 -2.04
CA ALA A 110 -11.78 -13.24 -2.57
C ALA A 110 -10.35 -12.67 -2.54
N VAL A 111 -9.56 -13.01 -1.51
CA VAL A 111 -8.15 -12.63 -1.43
C VAL A 111 -7.32 -13.31 -2.52
N VAL A 112 -7.51 -14.60 -2.75
CA VAL A 112 -6.78 -15.32 -3.81
C VAL A 112 -7.22 -14.85 -5.20
N ASP A 113 -8.50 -14.55 -5.40
CA ASP A 113 -9.00 -14.02 -6.67
C ASP A 113 -8.46 -12.62 -6.95
N GLY A 114 -8.32 -11.77 -5.93
CA GLY A 114 -7.84 -10.40 -6.08
C GLY A 114 -6.32 -10.26 -6.21
N TRP A 115 -5.54 -11.14 -5.57
CA TRP A 115 -4.07 -11.01 -5.49
C TRP A 115 -3.31 -12.22 -6.01
N GLY A 116 -4.02 -13.24 -6.48
CA GLY A 116 -3.44 -14.50 -6.92
C GLY A 116 -3.03 -15.40 -5.76
N ARG A 117 -2.25 -16.42 -6.09
CA ARG A 117 -1.75 -17.38 -5.11
C ARG A 117 -0.74 -16.70 -4.17
N PRO A 118 -0.86 -16.86 -2.84
CA PRO A 118 0.11 -16.30 -1.91
C PRO A 118 1.47 -16.99 -2.05
N SER A 119 2.55 -16.21 -1.84
CA SER A 119 3.93 -16.69 -1.78
C SER A 119 4.14 -17.63 -0.60
N GLY A 120 3.44 -17.39 0.50
CA GLY A 120 3.48 -18.22 1.70
C GLY A 120 2.22 -18.13 2.55
N ALA A 121 2.12 -19.02 3.53
CA ALA A 121 1.05 -19.01 4.52
C ALA A 121 1.61 -19.31 5.92
N ALA A 122 0.89 -18.88 6.95
CA ALA A 122 1.26 -19.18 8.32
C ALA A 122 1.31 -20.71 8.56
N PRO A 123 2.31 -21.22 9.30
CA PRO A 123 2.36 -22.62 9.68
C PRO A 123 1.14 -23.05 10.51
N ALA A 124 0.85 -24.36 10.52
CA ALA A 124 -0.16 -24.92 11.40
C ALA A 124 0.13 -24.58 12.87
N GLY A 125 -0.91 -24.22 13.63
CA GLY A 125 -0.79 -23.79 15.03
C GLY A 125 -0.48 -22.30 15.22
N GLN A 126 -0.28 -21.54 14.14
CA GLN A 126 -0.25 -20.08 14.18
C GLN A 126 -1.58 -19.48 13.68
N PRO A 127 -1.89 -18.22 14.03
CA PRO A 127 -3.03 -17.52 13.45
C PRO A 127 -2.99 -17.58 11.92
N PRO A 128 -4.11 -17.92 11.25
CA PRO A 128 -4.07 -18.11 9.81
C PRO A 128 -3.72 -16.81 9.09
N ALA A 129 -2.72 -16.86 8.21
CA ALA A 129 -2.30 -15.72 7.43
C ALA A 129 -1.79 -16.11 6.04
N PHE A 130 -1.84 -15.17 5.11
CA PHE A 130 -1.19 -15.22 3.80
C PHE A 130 -0.12 -14.14 3.68
N PHE A 131 0.94 -14.48 2.95
CA PHE A 131 2.06 -13.60 2.66
C PHE A 131 2.27 -13.51 1.16
N TYR A 132 2.50 -12.29 0.68
CA TYR A 132 2.83 -11.99 -0.71
C TYR A 132 4.14 -11.20 -0.74
N GLU A 133 5.07 -11.61 -1.59
CA GLU A 133 6.35 -10.90 -1.81
C GLU A 133 6.16 -9.46 -2.30
N SER A 134 5.00 -9.17 -2.90
CA SER A 134 4.58 -7.80 -3.26
C SER A 134 4.40 -6.87 -2.06
N GLY A 135 4.48 -7.37 -0.83
CA GLY A 135 4.35 -6.59 0.41
C GLY A 135 2.95 -6.63 1.03
N LEU A 136 2.09 -7.57 0.62
CA LEU A 136 0.80 -7.80 1.28
C LEU A 136 0.90 -8.93 2.31
N LEU A 137 0.41 -8.65 3.51
CA LEU A 137 0.12 -9.63 4.55
C LEU A 137 -1.38 -9.62 4.85
N VAL A 138 -2.00 -10.79 4.86
CA VAL A 138 -3.43 -10.93 5.14
C VAL A 138 -3.61 -11.82 6.35
N TYR A 139 -4.21 -11.27 7.40
CA TYR A 139 -4.53 -11.99 8.62
C TYR A 139 -6.01 -12.34 8.64
N PHE A 140 -6.30 -13.62 8.85
CA PHE A 140 -7.66 -14.12 8.97
C PHE A 140 -8.06 -14.27 10.43
N ASP A 141 -9.35 -14.52 10.65
CA ASP A 141 -9.84 -15.01 11.92
C ASP A 141 -9.28 -16.40 12.27
N ASN A 142 -9.54 -16.83 13.51
CA ASN A 142 -9.04 -18.12 14.02
C ASN A 142 -9.55 -19.32 13.20
N ASP A 143 -10.73 -19.19 12.60
CA ASP A 143 -11.31 -20.21 11.71
C ASP A 143 -10.71 -20.15 10.29
N GLY A 144 -9.92 -19.12 9.99
CA GLY A 144 -9.22 -18.93 8.72
C GLY A 144 -10.13 -18.54 7.55
N TRP A 145 -11.34 -18.06 7.85
CA TRP A 145 -12.41 -17.80 6.90
C TRP A 145 -12.49 -16.32 6.51
N ALA A 146 -12.69 -15.43 7.49
CA ALA A 146 -12.82 -14.00 7.24
C ALA A 146 -11.50 -13.27 7.41
N VAL A 147 -11.24 -12.27 6.57
CA VAL A 147 -10.09 -11.38 6.74
C VAL A 147 -10.35 -10.44 7.91
N GLN A 148 -9.44 -10.41 8.89
CA GLN A 148 -9.46 -9.44 9.97
C GLN A 148 -8.62 -8.20 9.64
N SER A 149 -7.50 -8.38 8.94
CA SER A 149 -6.72 -7.24 8.48
C SER A 149 -5.82 -7.55 7.30
N MET A 150 -5.53 -6.50 6.54
CA MET A 150 -4.61 -6.52 5.41
C MET A 150 -3.56 -5.44 5.65
N VAL A 151 -2.28 -5.84 5.68
CA VAL A 151 -1.16 -4.92 5.88
C VAL A 151 -0.36 -4.85 4.59
N PHE A 152 -0.13 -3.63 4.12
CA PHE A 152 0.60 -3.33 2.90
C PHE A 152 1.90 -2.63 3.27
N THR A 153 3.00 -3.15 2.76
CA THR A 153 4.36 -2.62 2.92
C THR A 153 5.02 -2.55 1.53
N PRO A 154 6.20 -1.92 1.40
CA PRO A 154 7.01 -2.09 0.21
C PRO A 154 7.32 -3.57 -0.02
N PRO A 155 7.60 -4.00 -1.26
CA PRO A 155 7.93 -5.39 -1.57
C PRO A 155 8.96 -5.97 -0.60
N GLN A 156 8.67 -7.16 -0.08
CA GLN A 156 9.51 -7.86 0.88
C GLN A 156 10.14 -9.06 0.15
N PRO A 157 11.48 -9.18 0.09
CA PRO A 157 12.13 -10.38 -0.41
C PRO A 157 11.70 -11.62 0.41
N ALA A 158 11.56 -12.78 -0.24
CA ALA A 158 11.15 -14.03 0.40
C ALA A 158 12.01 -14.40 1.63
N GLU A 159 13.30 -14.04 1.61
CA GLU A 159 14.24 -14.31 2.71
C GLU A 159 13.93 -13.54 4.00
N SER A 160 13.26 -12.39 3.91
CA SER A 160 12.86 -11.59 5.09
C SER A 160 11.68 -12.19 5.85
N GLN A 161 11.00 -13.20 5.29
CA GLN A 161 9.82 -13.84 5.87
C GLN A 161 10.13 -15.20 6.51
N ALA A 162 11.37 -15.70 6.40
CA ALA A 162 11.81 -16.93 7.05
C ALA A 162 12.12 -16.71 8.55
N ALA A 163 11.07 -16.90 9.37
CA ALA A 163 11.07 -17.14 10.82
C ALA A 163 11.41 -15.97 11.77
N PRO A 164 10.81 -15.94 12.99
CA PRO A 164 11.40 -15.22 14.10
C PRO A 164 12.79 -15.81 14.33
N GLN A 165 13.83 -14.95 14.35
CA GLN A 165 15.11 -15.37 14.90
C GLN A 165 14.87 -15.75 16.37
N ARG A 166 15.27 -16.99 16.69
CA ARG A 166 15.10 -17.63 18.01
C ARG A 166 15.55 -16.76 19.17
#